data_AF-A0A514BRL2-F1
#
_entry.id   AF-A0A514BRL2-F1
#
_cell.length_a   1.000
_cell.length_b   1.000
_cell.length_c   1.000
_cell.angle_alpha   90.00
_cell.angle_beta   90.00
_cell.angle_gamma   90.00
#
_symmetry.space_group_name_H-M   'P 1'
#
loop_
_entity.id
_entity.type
_entity.pdbx_description
1 polymer ?
#
loop_
_entity_poly.entity_id
_entity_poly.type
_entity_poly.pdbx_seq_one_letter_code
_entity_poly.pdbx_strand_id
1 'polypeptide(L)'
;MCWPVPPCFWNFPMNHRLFLLVAALATGFVIAGCDRSDPTAVGEDAAVVDAGDPISLRHARNMTLERHEGFVVARFKAASATGQDAAQERSMTVVLAPAEGPTPELRGDLRGATVIRTPVQRIASNAGSDEAFLVQLGIKDRLVAVGGLGSFDDDIRRKARAGEIGQVGYNWHAPPNLDVLLATRPDVFLMRLSDPAHTPVMLRAQGLGIAVLPTLAEEEQDYLARAEWIRLYGILTGTEERAERIFAEVEARVAELKAQVADRPKPRVLWAYPNGADRWIATVRGAEASYISDAGGINLMARPEDPDRDSAETVSTEAILPLGDEADVWLIGDIHAVPPRNPAIERGFRAWREGRLYGNTGRVAANANAYDWYQTALVRPDWVLSDFVKALHPDLVDEPFRFLKPLPQGQYQ
;
A
#
# COMPACT_ATOMS: atom_id res chain seq x y z
N MET A 1 8.27 -36.77 -3.31
CA MET A 1 8.28 -36.68 -4.79
C MET A 1 7.84 -35.27 -5.14
N CYS A 2 8.80 -34.38 -5.32
CA CYS A 2 8.57 -32.96 -5.61
C CYS A 2 8.35 -32.78 -7.11
N TRP A 3 7.23 -32.17 -7.48
CA TRP A 3 6.99 -31.69 -8.84
C TRP A 3 7.58 -30.27 -8.98
N PRO A 4 8.35 -29.97 -10.05
CA PRO A 4 8.84 -28.63 -10.32
C PRO A 4 7.79 -27.83 -11.10
N VAL A 5 7.56 -26.59 -10.69
CA VAL A 5 6.77 -25.59 -11.43
C VAL A 5 7.71 -24.86 -12.41
N PRO A 6 7.39 -24.72 -13.71
CA PRO A 6 8.23 -24.03 -14.68
C PRO A 6 8.01 -22.50 -14.66
N PRO A 7 9.01 -21.69 -15.05
CA PRO A 7 8.84 -20.24 -15.19
C PRO A 7 8.14 -19.90 -16.52
N CYS A 8 7.05 -19.12 -16.45
CA CYS A 8 6.33 -18.62 -17.62
C CYS A 8 7.04 -17.38 -18.20
N PHE A 9 7.57 -17.52 -19.42
CA PHE A 9 7.99 -16.41 -20.28
C PHE A 9 6.78 -15.89 -21.07
N TRP A 10 6.61 -14.58 -21.15
CA TRP A 10 5.67 -13.94 -22.08
C TRP A 10 6.45 -13.25 -23.21
N ASN A 11 6.10 -13.62 -24.44
CA ASN A 11 6.51 -12.95 -25.67
C ASN A 11 5.25 -12.88 -26.55
N PHE A 12 4.77 -11.68 -26.90
CA PHE A 12 3.74 -11.49 -27.91
C PHE A 12 4.19 -10.44 -28.95
N PRO A 13 3.99 -10.70 -30.25
CA PRO A 13 4.47 -9.83 -31.32
C PRO A 13 3.46 -8.72 -31.64
N MET A 14 3.98 -7.52 -31.90
CA MET A 14 3.26 -6.37 -32.46
C MET A 14 2.82 -6.62 -33.90
N ASN A 15 1.54 -6.37 -34.20
CA ASN A 15 1.04 -6.24 -35.56
C ASN A 15 0.42 -4.84 -35.75
N HIS A 16 1.09 -4.01 -36.54
CA HIS A 16 0.57 -2.72 -37.00
C HIS A 16 -0.49 -2.92 -38.08
N ARG A 17 -1.71 -2.38 -37.88
CA ARG A 17 -2.64 -2.10 -38.98
C ARG A 17 -3.32 -0.73 -38.82
N LEU A 18 -2.87 0.15 -39.72
CA LEU A 18 -3.44 1.37 -40.26
C LEU A 18 -4.97 1.30 -40.45
N PHE A 19 -5.72 2.31 -39.98
CA PHE A 19 -7.05 2.61 -40.51
C PHE A 19 -7.27 4.12 -40.69
N LEU A 20 -7.89 4.42 -41.82
CA LEU A 20 -7.97 5.70 -42.51
C LEU A 20 -9.12 6.59 -42.02
N LEU A 21 -8.87 7.89 -42.15
CA LEU A 21 -9.79 9.02 -42.13
C LEU A 21 -11.00 8.85 -43.06
N VAL A 22 -12.18 9.21 -42.59
CA VAL A 22 -13.28 9.73 -43.42
C VAL A 22 -13.89 10.94 -42.70
N ALA A 23 -13.72 12.12 -43.28
CA ALA A 23 -14.37 13.37 -42.91
C ALA A 23 -15.29 13.78 -44.06
N ALA A 24 -16.56 14.11 -43.77
CA ALA A 24 -17.46 14.75 -44.71
C ALA A 24 -18.60 15.50 -44.00
N LEU A 25 -18.93 16.68 -44.59
CA LEU A 25 -20.14 17.51 -44.49
C LEU A 25 -20.17 18.52 -43.31
N ALA A 26 -19.94 19.82 -43.49
CA ALA A 26 -20.54 20.86 -44.36
C ALA A 26 -21.74 21.61 -43.74
N THR A 27 -21.43 22.82 -43.26
CA THR A 27 -22.11 24.11 -43.51
C THR A 27 -23.55 24.35 -43.01
N GLY A 28 -23.65 25.11 -41.90
CA GLY A 28 -24.25 26.46 -41.84
C GLY A 28 -25.78 26.62 -41.82
N PHE A 29 -26.29 27.28 -40.77
CA PHE A 29 -27.22 28.43 -40.90
C PHE A 29 -27.36 29.16 -39.56
N VAL A 30 -27.25 30.50 -39.61
CA VAL A 30 -27.58 31.44 -38.52
C VAL A 30 -29.00 31.94 -38.76
N ILE A 31 -29.87 31.88 -37.75
CA ILE A 31 -31.03 32.76 -37.62
C ILE A 31 -31.18 33.16 -36.15
N ALA A 32 -31.10 34.46 -35.90
CA ALA A 32 -31.51 35.10 -34.67
C ALA A 32 -33.05 35.25 -34.64
N GLY A 33 -33.65 35.01 -33.49
CA GLY A 33 -35.05 35.32 -33.22
C GLY A 33 -35.24 35.62 -31.73
N CYS A 34 -35.56 36.87 -31.41
CA CYS A 34 -36.07 37.27 -30.10
C CYS A 34 -37.55 36.89 -30.01
N ASP A 35 -37.98 36.21 -28.95
CA ASP A 35 -39.27 36.54 -28.33
C ASP A 35 -39.31 36.14 -26.85
N ARG A 36 -40.01 36.97 -26.08
CA ARG A 36 -40.19 36.88 -24.63
C ARG A 36 -41.14 35.74 -24.27
N SER A 37 -40.72 34.88 -23.36
CA SER A 37 -41.62 34.21 -22.43
C SER A 37 -40.84 33.77 -21.19
N ASP A 38 -41.28 34.23 -20.01
CA ASP A 38 -40.81 33.75 -18.72
C ASP A 38 -41.04 32.24 -18.59
N PRO A 39 -40.05 31.47 -18.11
CA PRO A 39 -40.30 30.26 -17.35
C PRO A 39 -40.14 30.59 -15.87
N THR A 40 -41.26 30.65 -15.17
CA THR A 40 -41.31 30.23 -13.78
C THR A 40 -41.00 28.73 -13.71
N ALA A 41 -40.33 28.32 -12.62
CA ALA A 41 -39.83 26.97 -12.31
C ALA A 41 -38.54 26.60 -13.08
N VAL A 42 -37.48 26.14 -12.45
CA VAL A 42 -37.39 25.27 -11.27
C VAL A 42 -36.23 25.78 -10.44
N GLY A 43 -36.43 26.02 -9.13
CA GLY A 43 -35.32 26.17 -8.22
C GLY A 43 -34.51 24.88 -8.28
N GLU A 44 -33.31 24.95 -8.86
CA GLU A 44 -32.27 23.99 -8.54
C GLU A 44 -32.04 24.11 -7.03
N ASP A 45 -32.64 23.20 -6.27
CA ASP A 45 -32.08 22.78 -5.00
C ASP A 45 -30.71 22.16 -5.30
N ALA A 46 -29.74 23.02 -5.64
CA ALA A 46 -28.37 22.83 -5.25
C ALA A 46 -28.36 22.98 -3.71
N ALA A 47 -28.94 21.98 -3.03
CA ALA A 47 -28.71 21.78 -1.62
C ALA A 47 -27.21 21.55 -1.50
N VAL A 48 -26.50 22.64 -1.19
CA VAL A 48 -25.10 22.65 -0.80
C VAL A 48 -24.99 21.59 0.29
N VAL A 49 -24.30 20.51 -0.02
CA VAL A 49 -23.87 19.55 1.01
C VAL A 49 -23.07 20.40 2.00
N ASP A 50 -23.50 20.42 3.27
CA ASP A 50 -22.83 21.19 4.31
C ASP A 50 -21.33 20.92 4.23
N ALA A 51 -20.53 21.99 4.16
CA ALA A 51 -19.10 21.87 3.94
C ALA A 51 -18.49 21.20 5.17
N GLY A 52 -18.12 19.93 5.05
CA GLY A 52 -17.59 19.15 6.17
C GLY A 52 -16.27 19.71 6.69
N ASP A 53 -16.01 19.51 7.98
CA ASP A 53 -14.76 19.86 8.63
C ASP A 53 -13.67 18.86 8.23
N PRO A 54 -12.56 19.30 7.60
CA PRO A 54 -11.49 18.39 7.24
C PRO A 54 -10.87 17.71 8.46
N ILE A 55 -10.79 16.38 8.44
CA ILE A 55 -9.96 15.63 9.40
C ILE A 55 -8.53 15.69 8.88
N SER A 56 -7.66 16.37 9.61
CA SER A 56 -6.29 16.61 9.19
C SER A 56 -5.49 15.31 9.03
N LEU A 57 -4.98 15.08 7.82
CA LEU A 57 -4.00 14.07 7.47
C LEU A 57 -2.72 14.79 7.03
N ARG A 58 -1.62 14.55 7.73
CA ARG A 58 -0.34 15.23 7.50
C ARG A 58 0.47 14.57 6.39
N HIS A 59 0.34 13.26 6.23
CA HIS A 59 1.21 12.43 5.39
C HIS A 59 0.45 11.72 4.29
N ALA A 60 -0.69 11.08 4.59
CA ALA A 60 -1.50 10.35 3.62
C ALA A 60 -1.94 11.25 2.46
N ARG A 61 -1.86 10.72 1.23
CA ARG A 61 -2.21 11.42 -0.01
C ARG A 61 -3.22 10.66 -0.86
N ASN A 62 -3.37 9.36 -0.65
CA ASN A 62 -4.33 8.53 -1.38
C ASN A 62 -5.74 8.59 -0.76
N MET A 63 -5.93 9.36 0.31
CA MET A 63 -7.26 9.63 0.87
C MET A 63 -7.43 11.07 1.38
N THR A 64 -8.68 11.51 1.44
CA THR A 64 -9.12 12.65 2.26
C THR A 64 -10.28 12.24 3.16
N LEU A 65 -10.39 12.89 4.31
CA LEU A 65 -11.41 12.63 5.32
C LEU A 65 -12.08 13.94 5.74
N GLU A 66 -13.41 13.97 5.72
CA GLU A 66 -14.21 15.14 6.08
C GLU A 66 -15.31 14.72 7.06
N ARG A 67 -15.43 15.46 8.17
CA ARG A 67 -16.45 15.23 9.19
C ARG A 67 -17.64 16.14 8.91
N HIS A 68 -18.81 15.55 8.78
CA HIS A 68 -20.08 16.27 8.68
C HIS A 68 -20.89 16.03 9.95
N GLU A 69 -22.02 16.73 10.08
CA GLU A 69 -22.98 16.45 11.13
C GLU A 69 -23.50 15.01 11.01
N GLY A 70 -23.05 14.14 11.92
CA GLY A 70 -23.52 12.77 12.05
C GLY A 70 -22.88 11.74 11.10
N PHE A 71 -21.88 12.07 10.29
CA PHE A 71 -21.13 11.08 9.49
C PHE A 71 -19.74 11.60 9.07
N VAL A 72 -18.89 10.71 8.57
CA VAL A 72 -17.60 11.05 7.96
C VAL A 72 -17.61 10.63 6.50
N VAL A 73 -17.10 11.49 5.62
CA VAL A 73 -16.87 11.17 4.21
C VAL A 73 -15.39 10.84 4.02
N ALA A 74 -15.12 9.68 3.44
CA ALA A 74 -13.79 9.28 3.01
C ALA A 74 -13.74 9.25 1.47
N ARG A 75 -12.81 9.99 0.88
CA ARG A 75 -12.57 9.97 -0.56
C ARG A 75 -11.19 9.37 -0.83
N PHE A 76 -11.12 8.44 -1.76
CA PHE A 76 -9.90 7.72 -2.11
C PHE A 76 -9.48 8.06 -3.53
N LYS A 77 -8.17 8.24 -3.74
CA LYS A 77 -7.57 8.49 -5.04
C LYS A 77 -6.56 7.40 -5.34
N ALA A 78 -6.85 6.55 -6.32
CA ALA A 78 -5.89 5.59 -6.84
C ALA A 78 -5.06 6.24 -7.96
N ALA A 79 -3.75 6.31 -7.80
CA ALA A 79 -2.81 6.52 -8.90
C ALA A 79 -2.39 5.15 -9.45
N SER A 80 -2.51 4.93 -10.75
CA SER A 80 -2.15 3.65 -11.39
C SER A 80 -0.73 3.73 -11.93
N ALA A 81 0.23 3.12 -11.23
CA ALA A 81 1.53 2.82 -11.79
C ALA A 81 1.45 1.50 -12.59
N THR A 82 0.85 1.52 -13.78
CA THR A 82 1.12 0.51 -14.85
C THR A 82 0.40 0.87 -16.16
N GLY A 83 1.16 1.02 -17.25
CA GLY A 83 0.69 0.87 -18.63
C GLY A 83 0.43 2.15 -19.44
N GLN A 84 0.64 2.06 -20.76
CA GLN A 84 0.52 3.16 -21.76
C GLN A 84 -0.91 3.70 -21.97
N ASP A 85 -1.91 3.12 -21.30
CA ASP A 85 -3.26 3.67 -21.23
C ASP A 85 -3.38 4.53 -19.96
N ALA A 86 -3.16 5.81 -20.17
CA ALA A 86 -3.12 6.87 -19.17
C ALA A 86 -4.20 6.76 -18.08
N ALA A 87 -3.74 6.87 -16.84
CA ALA A 87 -4.28 7.74 -15.80
C ALA A 87 -5.78 8.08 -15.92
N GLN A 88 -6.65 7.11 -15.62
CA GLN A 88 -7.94 7.47 -15.05
C GLN A 88 -7.76 7.56 -13.54
N GLU A 89 -7.62 8.79 -13.04
CA GLU A 89 -7.84 9.06 -11.62
C GLU A 89 -9.26 8.60 -11.29
N ARG A 90 -9.36 7.49 -10.55
CA ARG A 90 -10.64 6.99 -10.06
C ARG A 90 -10.78 7.45 -8.62
N SER A 91 -11.68 8.41 -8.41
CA SER A 91 -12.12 8.77 -7.08
C SER A 91 -13.20 7.80 -6.62
N MET A 92 -13.08 7.32 -5.39
CA MET A 92 -14.11 6.51 -4.74
C MET A 92 -14.54 7.20 -3.47
N THR A 93 -15.84 7.29 -3.24
CA THR A 93 -16.41 7.96 -2.07
C THR A 93 -17.14 6.95 -1.20
N VAL A 94 -16.80 6.96 0.09
CA VAL A 94 -17.41 6.13 1.13
C VAL A 94 -17.92 7.05 2.24
N VAL A 95 -19.13 6.78 2.72
CA VAL A 95 -19.76 7.48 3.84
C VAL A 95 -19.77 6.56 5.05
N LEU A 96 -19.08 6.98 6.12
CA LEU A 96 -19.03 6.30 7.41
C LEU A 96 -20.08 6.92 8.32
N ALA A 97 -21.20 6.23 8.52
CA ALA A 97 -22.33 6.70 9.31
C ALA A 97 -22.46 5.88 10.60
N PRO A 98 -22.89 6.46 11.74
CA PRO A 98 -23.16 5.73 12.96
C PRO A 98 -24.12 4.55 12.74
N ALA A 99 -23.88 3.44 13.43
CA ALA A 99 -24.73 2.25 13.36
C ALA A 99 -26.16 2.54 13.81
N GLU A 100 -26.31 3.36 14.85
CA GLU A 100 -27.58 3.84 15.35
C GLU A 100 -27.93 5.19 14.74
N GLY A 101 -29.18 5.36 14.30
CA GLY A 101 -29.69 6.62 13.75
C GLY A 101 -30.00 6.57 12.25
N PRO A 102 -30.58 7.66 11.71
CA PRO A 102 -31.02 7.71 10.33
C PRO A 102 -29.84 7.52 9.37
N THR A 103 -30.08 6.85 8.24
CA THR A 103 -29.11 6.86 7.13
C THR A 103 -28.99 8.30 6.63
N PRO A 104 -27.78 8.85 6.50
CA PRO A 104 -27.58 10.17 5.90
C PRO A 104 -28.22 10.22 4.50
N GLU A 105 -28.91 11.31 4.19
CA GLU A 105 -29.43 11.50 2.85
C GLU A 105 -28.29 11.90 1.91
N LEU A 106 -27.92 11.00 1.01
CA LEU A 106 -26.82 11.22 0.07
C LEU A 106 -27.27 12.11 -1.09
N ARG A 107 -26.86 13.39 -1.05
CA ARG A 107 -27.14 14.40 -2.10
C ARG A 107 -25.85 14.81 -2.81
N GLY A 108 -25.98 15.55 -3.92
CA GLY A 108 -24.84 16.12 -4.64
C GLY A 108 -23.83 15.06 -5.11
N ASP A 109 -22.56 15.28 -4.77
CA ASP A 109 -21.40 14.43 -5.07
C ASP A 109 -21.36 13.13 -4.25
N LEU A 110 -22.17 13.02 -3.19
CA LEU A 110 -22.28 11.81 -2.37
C LEU A 110 -23.31 10.81 -2.91
N ARG A 111 -24.08 11.16 -3.95
CA ARG A 111 -25.07 10.24 -4.54
C ARG A 111 -24.40 8.96 -5.02
N GLY A 112 -24.91 7.81 -4.58
CA GLY A 112 -24.37 6.50 -4.93
C GLY A 112 -23.10 6.11 -4.19
N ALA A 113 -22.62 6.91 -3.23
CA ALA A 113 -21.52 6.52 -2.35
C ALA A 113 -21.89 5.27 -1.54
N THR A 114 -20.88 4.44 -1.27
CA THR A 114 -21.06 3.28 -0.38
C THR A 114 -21.22 3.79 1.05
N VAL A 115 -22.30 3.40 1.73
CA VAL A 115 -22.52 3.71 3.14
C VAL A 115 -22.04 2.53 3.98
N ILE A 116 -21.17 2.80 4.95
CA ILE A 116 -20.69 1.82 5.94
C ILE A 116 -21.11 2.28 7.32
N ARG A 117 -21.71 1.36 8.09
CA ARG A 117 -22.16 1.63 9.45
C ARG A 117 -21.02 1.41 10.45
N THR A 118 -20.72 2.42 11.25
CA THR A 118 -19.63 2.41 12.24
C THR A 118 -20.16 2.44 13.68
N PRO A 119 -19.50 1.80 14.66
CA PRO A 119 -18.30 0.98 14.50
C PRO A 119 -18.62 -0.39 13.87
N VAL A 120 -17.85 -0.77 12.84
CA VAL A 120 -18.00 -2.09 12.22
C VAL A 120 -17.64 -3.20 13.20
N GLN A 121 -18.40 -4.30 13.19
CA GLN A 121 -18.22 -5.44 14.10
C GLN A 121 -17.77 -6.71 13.37
N ARG A 122 -18.04 -6.81 12.06
CA ARG A 122 -17.67 -7.94 11.20
C ARG A 122 -16.87 -7.43 10.01
N ILE A 123 -15.58 -7.72 10.00
CA ILE A 123 -14.64 -7.20 9.00
C ILE A 123 -14.12 -8.35 8.16
N ALA A 124 -14.21 -8.23 6.84
CA ALA A 124 -13.43 -9.05 5.93
C ALA A 124 -12.25 -8.22 5.39
N SER A 125 -11.10 -8.83 5.20
CA SER A 125 -9.95 -8.20 4.51
C SER A 125 -9.27 -9.18 3.56
N ASN A 126 -8.69 -8.66 2.48
CA ASN A 126 -7.84 -9.42 1.57
C ASN A 126 -6.37 -8.99 1.56
N ALA A 127 -5.91 -8.21 2.55
CA ALA A 127 -4.53 -7.76 2.68
C ALA A 127 -4.01 -7.87 4.13
N GLY A 128 -2.80 -8.38 4.29
CA GLY A 128 -2.18 -8.55 5.61
C GLY A 128 -1.85 -7.22 6.31
N SER A 129 -1.70 -6.15 5.54
CA SER A 129 -1.54 -4.77 6.05
C SER A 129 -2.79 -4.31 6.81
N ASP A 130 -3.98 -4.54 6.25
CA ASP A 130 -5.25 -4.28 6.94
C ASP A 130 -5.35 -5.10 8.23
N GLU A 131 -5.01 -6.39 8.19
CA GLU A 131 -4.97 -7.25 9.38
C GLU A 131 -4.08 -6.64 10.48
N ALA A 132 -2.89 -6.13 10.11
CA ALA A 132 -1.97 -5.49 11.05
C ALA A 132 -2.54 -4.21 11.69
N PHE A 133 -3.25 -3.35 10.94
CA PHE A 133 -3.93 -2.19 11.51
C PHE A 133 -4.94 -2.62 12.59
N LEU A 134 -5.77 -3.62 12.29
CA LEU A 134 -6.78 -4.15 13.21
C LEU A 134 -6.15 -4.79 14.46
N VAL A 135 -5.00 -5.45 14.31
CA VAL A 135 -4.19 -5.97 15.43
C VAL A 135 -3.68 -4.83 16.31
N GLN A 136 -3.09 -3.78 15.74
CA GLN A 136 -2.58 -2.62 16.51
C GLN A 136 -3.70 -1.87 17.25
N LEU A 137 -4.89 -1.80 16.66
CA LEU A 137 -6.09 -1.25 17.29
C LEU A 137 -6.72 -2.20 18.33
N GLY A 138 -6.25 -3.44 18.44
CA GLY A 138 -6.73 -4.41 19.43
C GLY A 138 -8.13 -4.94 19.15
N ILE A 139 -8.56 -4.93 17.87
CA ILE A 139 -9.90 -5.32 17.44
C ILE A 139 -9.89 -6.44 16.40
N LYS A 140 -8.77 -7.18 16.28
CA LYS A 140 -8.61 -8.31 15.35
C LYS A 140 -9.68 -9.41 15.48
N ASP A 141 -10.32 -9.54 16.64
CA ASP A 141 -11.43 -10.50 16.84
C ASP A 141 -12.69 -10.16 16.04
N ARG A 142 -12.77 -8.96 15.44
CA ARG A 142 -13.82 -8.58 14.49
C ARG A 142 -13.58 -9.11 13.09
N LEU A 143 -12.43 -9.71 12.80
CA LEU A 143 -12.16 -10.36 11.51
C LEU A 143 -13.01 -11.62 11.35
N VAL A 144 -13.82 -11.65 10.30
CA VAL A 144 -14.68 -12.79 9.93
C VAL A 144 -14.19 -13.48 8.66
N ALA A 145 -13.35 -12.80 7.87
CA ALA A 145 -12.64 -13.40 6.75
C ALA A 145 -11.31 -12.66 6.47
N VAL A 146 -10.32 -13.40 6.01
CA VAL A 146 -8.98 -12.90 5.66
C VAL A 146 -8.54 -13.38 4.29
N GLY A 147 -7.45 -12.83 3.74
CA GLY A 147 -6.96 -13.24 2.41
C GLY A 147 -6.55 -14.72 2.36
N GLY A 148 -6.11 -15.31 3.48
CA GLY A 148 -5.74 -16.72 3.53
C GLY A 148 -4.91 -17.06 4.77
N LEU A 149 -3.96 -17.98 4.61
CA LEU A 149 -3.12 -18.47 5.72
C LEU A 149 -1.83 -17.68 5.92
N GLY A 150 -1.61 -16.61 5.15
CA GLY A 150 -0.40 -15.78 5.12
C GLY A 150 -0.34 -14.69 6.18
N SER A 151 -1.27 -14.67 7.15
CA SER A 151 -1.24 -13.74 8.27
C SER A 151 -0.02 -13.97 9.15
N PHE A 152 0.66 -12.88 9.53
CA PHE A 152 1.76 -12.93 10.49
C PHE A 152 1.25 -13.17 11.92
N ASP A 153 0.04 -12.72 12.25
CA ASP A 153 -0.57 -12.96 13.56
C ASP A 153 -0.97 -14.43 13.73
N ASP A 154 -0.41 -15.08 14.75
CA ASP A 154 -0.62 -16.51 15.03
C ASP A 154 -2.09 -16.85 15.31
N ASP A 155 -2.83 -15.93 15.93
CA ASP A 155 -4.23 -16.14 16.30
C ASP A 155 -5.14 -16.11 15.08
N ILE A 156 -4.97 -15.09 14.22
CA ILE A 156 -5.68 -14.97 12.94
C ILE A 156 -5.41 -16.21 12.10
N ARG A 157 -4.14 -16.59 11.96
CA ARG A 157 -3.75 -17.75 11.17
C ARG A 157 -4.32 -19.05 11.71
N ARG A 158 -4.35 -19.24 13.03
CA ARG A 158 -4.96 -20.41 13.67
C ARG A 158 -6.46 -20.47 13.38
N LYS A 159 -7.19 -19.38 13.56
CA LYS A 159 -8.63 -19.28 13.28
C LYS A 159 -8.94 -19.58 11.81
N ALA A 160 -8.15 -19.05 10.89
CA ALA A 160 -8.30 -19.31 9.45
C ALA A 160 -8.07 -20.79 9.09
N ARG A 161 -7.08 -21.45 9.72
CA ARG A 161 -6.83 -22.89 9.54
C ARG A 161 -7.94 -23.76 10.13
N ALA A 162 -8.53 -23.34 11.23
CA ALA A 162 -9.64 -24.03 11.88
C ALA A 162 -11.00 -23.83 11.16
N GLY A 163 -11.07 -22.89 10.20
CA GLY A 163 -12.32 -22.53 9.52
C GLY A 163 -13.24 -21.65 10.36
N GLU A 164 -12.75 -21.07 11.46
CA GLU A 164 -13.48 -20.14 12.32
C GLU A 164 -13.68 -18.78 11.64
N ILE A 165 -12.75 -18.40 10.76
CA ILE A 165 -12.85 -17.24 9.88
C ILE A 165 -12.66 -17.67 8.42
N GLY A 166 -13.37 -17.03 7.50
CA GLY A 166 -13.33 -17.34 6.07
C GLY A 166 -12.01 -16.96 5.40
N GLN A 167 -11.77 -17.53 4.22
CA GLN A 167 -10.60 -17.22 3.39
C GLN A 167 -11.07 -16.68 2.03
N VAL A 168 -10.95 -15.38 1.82
CA VAL A 168 -11.43 -14.70 0.60
C VAL A 168 -10.40 -14.69 -0.52
N GLY A 169 -9.14 -15.04 -0.27
CA GLY A 169 -8.04 -14.93 -1.25
C GLY A 169 -7.29 -13.60 -1.14
N TYR A 170 -5.95 -13.64 -1.26
CA TYR A 170 -5.12 -12.44 -1.33
C TYR A 170 -5.17 -11.85 -2.74
N ASN A 171 -5.46 -10.55 -2.84
CA ASN A 171 -5.75 -9.89 -4.12
C ASN A 171 -4.59 -9.91 -5.13
N TRP A 172 -3.36 -10.19 -4.69
CA TRP A 172 -2.17 -10.21 -5.54
C TRP A 172 -2.12 -11.39 -6.53
N HIS A 173 -2.87 -12.48 -6.28
CA HIS A 173 -2.81 -13.70 -7.09
C HIS A 173 -4.15 -14.15 -7.69
N ALA A 174 -5.27 -13.71 -7.11
CA ALA A 174 -6.60 -14.04 -7.59
C ALA A 174 -7.62 -13.02 -7.09
N PRO A 175 -8.71 -12.78 -7.84
CA PRO A 175 -9.80 -11.95 -7.37
C PRO A 175 -10.43 -12.57 -6.10
N PRO A 176 -10.94 -11.75 -5.17
CA PRO A 176 -11.54 -12.25 -3.93
C PRO A 176 -12.76 -13.14 -4.19
N ASN A 177 -12.89 -14.20 -3.39
CA ASN A 177 -14.00 -15.15 -3.42
C ASN A 177 -15.23 -14.53 -2.76
N LEU A 178 -16.19 -14.12 -3.60
CA LEU A 178 -17.42 -13.47 -3.17
C LEU A 178 -18.35 -14.42 -2.40
N ASP A 179 -18.32 -15.73 -2.66
CA ASP A 179 -19.16 -16.70 -1.94
C ASP A 179 -18.79 -16.75 -0.45
N VAL A 180 -17.49 -16.61 -0.15
CA VAL A 180 -17.00 -16.53 1.23
C VAL A 180 -17.48 -15.23 1.89
N LEU A 181 -17.48 -14.10 1.17
CA LEU A 181 -18.02 -12.84 1.70
C LEU A 181 -19.52 -12.95 1.98
N LEU A 182 -20.30 -13.54 1.07
CA LEU A 182 -21.73 -13.77 1.25
C LEU A 182 -22.01 -14.69 2.45
N ALA A 183 -21.24 -15.77 2.61
CA ALA A 183 -21.40 -16.71 3.71
C ALA A 183 -21.00 -16.09 5.07
N THR A 184 -19.93 -15.31 5.09
CA THR A 184 -19.40 -14.68 6.32
C THR A 184 -20.14 -13.41 6.70
N ARG A 185 -20.91 -12.79 5.80
CA ARG A 185 -21.72 -11.58 6.06
C ARG A 185 -20.95 -10.49 6.83
N PRO A 186 -19.87 -9.94 6.24
CA PRO A 186 -19.16 -8.82 6.85
C PRO A 186 -19.99 -7.53 6.76
N ASP A 187 -19.81 -6.64 7.73
CA ASP A 187 -20.32 -5.26 7.69
C ASP A 187 -19.52 -4.42 6.68
N VAL A 188 -18.23 -4.75 6.54
CA VAL A 188 -17.31 -4.14 5.58
C VAL A 188 -16.31 -5.16 5.05
N PHE A 189 -16.07 -5.11 3.75
CA PHE A 189 -14.93 -5.74 3.10
C PHE A 189 -13.85 -4.70 2.80
N LEU A 190 -12.71 -4.81 3.49
CA LEU A 190 -11.49 -4.07 3.20
C LEU A 190 -10.82 -4.72 1.98
N MET A 191 -10.82 -3.99 0.87
CA MET A 191 -10.32 -4.50 -0.39
C MET A 191 -9.13 -3.65 -0.83
N ARG A 192 -7.92 -4.22 -0.74
CA ARG A 192 -6.74 -3.58 -1.32
C ARG A 192 -6.94 -3.40 -2.82
N LEU A 193 -6.81 -2.19 -3.33
CA LEU A 193 -7.05 -1.89 -4.75
C LEU A 193 -5.75 -1.53 -5.47
N SER A 194 -4.83 -2.49 -5.55
CA SER A 194 -3.50 -2.31 -6.16
C SER A 194 -3.47 -2.36 -7.69
N ASP A 195 -4.48 -2.98 -8.32
CA ASP A 195 -4.58 -3.14 -9.78
C ASP A 195 -5.98 -2.68 -10.25
N PRO A 196 -6.08 -1.76 -11.23
CA PRO A 196 -7.34 -1.40 -11.86
C PRO A 196 -8.18 -2.58 -12.38
N ALA A 197 -7.53 -3.70 -12.73
CA ALA A 197 -8.18 -4.95 -13.12
C ALA A 197 -9.04 -5.56 -12.00
N HIS A 198 -8.84 -5.15 -10.75
CA HIS A 198 -9.64 -5.58 -9.61
C HIS A 198 -10.92 -4.74 -9.40
N THR A 199 -11.06 -3.57 -10.05
CA THR A 199 -12.27 -2.74 -9.95
C THR A 199 -13.56 -3.49 -10.31
N PRO A 200 -13.65 -4.31 -11.38
CA PRO A 200 -14.87 -5.06 -11.69
C PRO A 200 -15.32 -6.01 -10.57
N VAL A 201 -14.38 -6.55 -9.79
CA VAL A 201 -14.69 -7.45 -8.68
C VAL A 201 -15.25 -6.67 -7.49
N MET A 202 -14.68 -5.49 -7.21
CA MET A 202 -15.23 -4.55 -6.23
C MET A 202 -16.67 -4.17 -6.56
N LEU A 203 -16.92 -3.76 -7.82
CA LEU A 203 -18.27 -3.39 -8.26
C LEU A 203 -19.26 -4.57 -8.18
N ARG A 204 -18.80 -5.79 -8.48
CA ARG A 204 -19.63 -7.00 -8.31
C ARG A 204 -19.97 -7.25 -6.85
N ALA A 205 -19.01 -7.11 -5.93
CA ALA A 205 -19.25 -7.25 -4.50
C ALA A 205 -20.29 -6.22 -4.01
N GLN A 206 -20.14 -4.96 -4.42
CA GLN A 206 -21.12 -3.89 -4.12
C GLN A 206 -22.51 -4.20 -4.69
N GLY A 207 -22.59 -4.72 -5.92
CA GLY A 207 -23.85 -5.15 -6.55
C GLY A 207 -24.55 -6.32 -5.83
N LEU A 208 -23.80 -7.08 -5.02
CA LEU A 208 -24.34 -8.12 -4.14
C LEU A 208 -24.73 -7.59 -2.74
N GLY A 209 -24.63 -6.27 -2.52
CA GLY A 209 -24.95 -5.62 -1.25
C GLY A 209 -23.82 -5.67 -0.21
N ILE A 210 -22.60 -6.05 -0.60
CA ILE A 210 -21.44 -6.03 0.29
C ILE A 210 -20.88 -4.61 0.33
N ALA A 211 -20.77 -4.01 1.52
CA ALA A 211 -20.12 -2.72 1.68
C ALA A 211 -18.60 -2.90 1.51
N VAL A 212 -18.01 -2.27 0.49
CA VAL A 212 -16.57 -2.36 0.21
C VAL A 212 -15.90 -1.04 0.55
N LEU A 213 -14.83 -1.11 1.34
CA LEU A 213 -13.91 0.00 1.58
C LEU A 213 -12.60 -0.31 0.84
N PRO A 214 -12.25 0.47 -0.20
CA PRO A 214 -10.99 0.30 -0.90
C PRO A 214 -9.81 0.75 -0.03
N THR A 215 -8.77 -0.07 0.06
CA THR A 215 -7.53 0.27 0.79
C THR A 215 -6.38 0.51 -0.19
N LEU A 216 -5.65 1.60 0.03
CA LEU A 216 -4.54 2.10 -0.82
C LEU A 216 -3.32 2.50 0.04
N ALA A 217 -3.22 1.93 1.24
CA ALA A 217 -2.18 2.27 2.21
C ALA A 217 -0.79 1.84 1.71
N GLU A 218 -0.67 0.73 1.00
CA GLU A 218 0.61 0.24 0.45
C GLU A 218 1.12 1.12 -0.70
N GLU A 219 0.19 1.73 -1.41
CA GLU A 219 0.43 2.57 -2.58
C GLU A 219 0.80 4.01 -2.21
N GLU A 220 0.86 4.36 -0.92
CA GLU A 220 1.43 5.63 -0.47
C GLU A 220 2.96 5.62 -0.67
N GLN A 221 3.48 6.76 -1.16
CA GLN A 221 4.90 6.94 -1.48
C GLN A 221 5.77 7.30 -0.26
N ASP A 222 5.15 7.56 0.89
CA ASP A 222 5.84 7.88 2.13
C ASP A 222 5.43 6.87 3.22
N TYR A 223 6.38 6.42 4.04
CA TYR A 223 6.11 5.38 5.03
C TYR A 223 5.25 5.88 6.22
N LEU A 224 5.31 7.18 6.56
CA LEU A 224 4.39 7.77 7.55
C LEU A 224 2.99 7.92 6.95
N ALA A 225 2.90 8.22 5.66
CA ALA A 225 1.65 8.22 4.92
C ALA A 225 0.96 6.85 4.99
N ARG A 226 1.71 5.74 4.80
CA ARG A 226 1.20 4.37 5.01
C ARG A 226 0.63 4.20 6.42
N ALA A 227 1.38 4.58 7.45
CA ALA A 227 0.96 4.41 8.84
C ALA A 227 -0.24 5.28 9.24
N GLU A 228 -0.38 6.47 8.64
CA GLU A 228 -1.47 7.41 8.95
C GLU A 228 -2.86 6.86 8.60
N TRP A 229 -2.92 5.84 7.73
CA TRP A 229 -4.16 5.11 7.46
C TRP A 229 -4.81 4.53 8.71
N ILE A 230 -4.06 4.29 9.80
CA ILE A 230 -4.63 3.86 11.08
C ILE A 230 -5.75 4.80 11.58
N ARG A 231 -5.73 6.09 11.21
CA ARG A 231 -6.79 7.06 11.55
C ARG A 231 -8.13 6.68 10.93
N LEU A 232 -8.16 6.32 9.65
CA LEU A 232 -9.37 5.83 8.97
C LEU A 232 -9.87 4.53 9.61
N TYR A 233 -8.97 3.61 9.93
CA TYR A 233 -9.30 2.37 10.65
C TYR A 233 -9.88 2.66 12.04
N GLY A 234 -9.36 3.68 12.73
CA GLY A 234 -9.88 4.19 13.99
C GLY A 234 -11.33 4.63 13.88
N ILE A 235 -11.66 5.47 12.89
CA ILE A 235 -13.03 5.94 12.63
C ILE A 235 -13.96 4.76 12.29
N LEU A 236 -13.51 3.88 11.39
CA LEU A 236 -14.27 2.71 10.94
C LEU A 236 -14.68 1.80 12.10
N THR A 237 -13.79 1.64 13.07
CA THR A 237 -13.93 0.66 14.17
C THR A 237 -14.35 1.27 15.49
N GLY A 238 -14.50 2.61 15.56
CA GLY A 238 -14.80 3.35 16.80
C GLY A 238 -13.64 3.36 17.79
N THR A 239 -12.40 3.36 17.29
CA THR A 239 -11.16 3.36 18.09
C THR A 239 -10.28 4.58 17.80
N GLU A 240 -10.88 5.71 17.42
CA GLU A 240 -10.23 6.97 17.02
C GLU A 240 -9.15 7.43 18.01
N GLU A 241 -9.44 7.45 19.31
CA GLU A 241 -8.45 7.85 20.33
C GLU A 241 -7.23 6.93 20.36
N ARG A 242 -7.42 5.62 20.17
CA ARG A 242 -6.32 4.65 20.15
C ARG A 242 -5.50 4.81 18.87
N ALA A 243 -6.17 5.00 17.74
CA ALA A 243 -5.51 5.26 16.47
C ALA A 243 -4.62 6.52 16.54
N GLU A 244 -5.15 7.61 17.11
CA GLU A 244 -4.39 8.86 17.26
C GLU A 244 -3.18 8.68 18.18
N ARG A 245 -3.33 7.98 19.32
CA ARG A 245 -2.20 7.69 20.22
C ARG A 245 -1.10 6.90 19.50
N ILE A 246 -1.46 5.83 18.80
CA ILE A 246 -0.48 4.99 18.08
C ILE A 246 0.24 5.82 17.01
N PHE A 247 -0.49 6.60 16.23
CA PHE A 247 0.13 7.39 15.17
C PHE A 247 1.04 8.50 15.73
N ALA A 248 0.62 9.18 16.79
CA ALA A 248 1.44 10.19 17.47
C ALA A 248 2.73 9.58 18.05
N GLU A 249 2.68 8.37 18.60
CA GLU A 249 3.87 7.64 19.04
C GLU A 249 4.81 7.33 17.87
N VAL A 250 4.27 6.87 16.73
CA VAL A 250 5.03 6.60 15.50
C VAL A 250 5.74 7.85 15.00
N GLU A 251 5.01 8.97 14.83
CA GLU A 251 5.60 10.23 14.35
C GLU A 251 6.66 10.77 15.30
N ALA A 252 6.41 10.74 16.62
CA ALA A 252 7.36 11.21 17.61
C ALA A 252 8.65 10.39 17.55
N ARG A 253 8.55 9.05 17.46
CA ARG A 253 9.71 8.18 17.37
C ARG A 253 10.49 8.37 16.08
N VAL A 254 9.80 8.55 14.95
CA VAL A 254 10.45 8.85 13.66
C VAL A 254 11.20 10.20 13.73
N ALA A 255 10.58 11.23 14.28
CA ALA A 255 11.22 12.54 14.44
C ALA A 255 12.47 12.46 15.35
N GLU A 256 12.39 11.70 16.44
CA GLU A 256 13.52 11.47 17.34
C GLU A 256 14.68 10.77 16.62
N LEU A 257 14.42 9.67 15.89
CA LEU A 257 15.43 8.92 15.15
C LEU A 257 16.11 9.78 14.09
N LYS A 258 15.34 10.57 13.32
CA LYS A 258 15.87 11.51 12.31
C LYS A 258 16.77 12.57 12.95
N ALA A 259 16.42 13.07 14.13
CA ALA A 259 17.24 14.04 14.85
C ALA A 259 18.58 13.45 15.32
N GLN A 260 18.61 12.18 15.73
CA GLN A 260 19.85 11.52 16.20
C GLN A 260 20.91 11.34 15.09
N VAL A 261 20.47 11.22 13.85
CA VAL A 261 21.35 10.97 12.68
C VAL A 261 21.72 12.25 11.91
N ALA A 262 21.10 13.39 12.21
CA ALA A 262 21.21 14.62 11.42
C ALA A 262 22.67 15.07 11.17
N ASP A 263 23.52 14.98 12.20
CA ASP A 263 24.93 15.39 12.17
C ASP A 263 25.91 14.21 11.98
N ARG A 264 25.42 13.03 11.62
CA ARG A 264 26.25 11.83 11.46
C ARG A 264 26.83 11.72 10.04
N PRO A 265 28.01 11.10 9.88
CA PRO A 265 28.55 10.78 8.55
C PRO A 265 27.60 9.85 7.82
N LYS A 266 27.25 10.15 6.57
CA LYS A 266 26.19 9.42 5.85
C LYS A 266 26.72 8.18 5.13
N PRO A 267 26.43 6.95 5.60
CA PRO A 267 26.90 5.74 4.92
C PRO A 267 26.24 5.60 3.56
N ARG A 268 27.01 5.11 2.58
CA ARG A 268 26.52 4.80 1.23
C ARG A 268 25.81 3.46 1.26
N VAL A 269 24.54 3.45 0.88
CA VAL A 269 23.67 2.27 0.94
C VAL A 269 23.31 1.84 -0.46
N LEU A 270 23.57 0.56 -0.75
CA LEU A 270 22.98 -0.13 -1.89
C LEU A 270 21.80 -0.95 -1.39
N TRP A 271 20.60 -0.71 -1.91
CA TRP A 271 19.46 -1.59 -1.68
C TRP A 271 19.10 -2.25 -3.01
N ALA A 272 19.59 -3.47 -3.19
CA ALA A 272 19.40 -4.22 -4.42
C ALA A 272 19.56 -5.73 -4.19
N TYR A 273 18.95 -6.53 -5.06
CA TYR A 273 19.09 -7.99 -5.05
C TYR A 273 19.16 -8.55 -6.47
N PRO A 274 19.86 -9.67 -6.71
CA PRO A 274 19.95 -10.28 -8.02
C PRO A 274 18.60 -10.87 -8.43
N ASN A 275 18.21 -10.66 -9.69
CA ASN A 275 17.01 -11.21 -10.30
C ASN A 275 17.39 -11.89 -11.62
N GLY A 276 17.91 -13.11 -11.51
CA GLY A 276 18.53 -13.83 -12.62
C GLY A 276 20.05 -13.69 -12.61
N ALA A 277 20.68 -14.00 -13.74
CA ALA A 277 22.14 -14.05 -13.85
C ALA A 277 22.78 -12.69 -14.20
N ASP A 278 22.04 -11.81 -14.85
CA ASP A 278 22.55 -10.58 -15.48
C ASP A 278 21.86 -9.30 -15.00
N ARG A 279 20.88 -9.42 -14.09
CA ARG A 279 19.98 -8.33 -13.69
C ARG A 279 19.83 -8.27 -12.19
N TRP A 280 19.49 -7.09 -11.73
CA TRP A 280 19.25 -6.74 -10.34
C TRP A 280 17.98 -5.92 -10.24
N ILE A 281 17.26 -6.07 -9.14
CA ILE A 281 16.20 -5.15 -8.76
C ILE A 281 16.77 -4.22 -7.70
N ALA A 282 16.74 -2.92 -7.95
CA ALA A 282 17.25 -1.90 -7.05
C ALA A 282 16.10 -1.01 -6.55
N THR A 283 16.05 -0.73 -5.26
CA THR A 283 15.12 0.23 -4.67
C THR A 283 15.64 1.63 -4.90
N VAL A 284 14.88 2.46 -5.61
CA VAL A 284 15.35 3.75 -6.13
C VAL A 284 14.61 4.98 -5.59
N ARG A 285 13.35 4.82 -5.15
CA ARG A 285 12.46 5.91 -4.73
C ARG A 285 11.35 5.40 -3.79
N GLY A 286 10.49 6.30 -3.33
CA GLY A 286 9.29 5.97 -2.55
C GLY A 286 9.58 5.57 -1.10
N ALA A 287 8.58 5.00 -0.44
CA ALA A 287 8.58 4.79 1.00
C ALA A 287 9.75 3.93 1.48
N GLU A 288 10.12 2.89 0.71
CA GLU A 288 11.28 2.07 1.01
C GLU A 288 12.58 2.88 0.95
N ALA A 289 12.81 3.65 -0.11
CA ALA A 289 14.02 4.46 -0.25
C ALA A 289 14.12 5.55 0.83
N SER A 290 13.00 6.12 1.27
CA SER A 290 12.96 7.13 2.33
C SER A 290 13.52 6.64 3.66
N TYR A 291 13.45 5.34 3.98
CA TYR A 291 14.10 4.81 5.18
C TYR A 291 15.61 4.98 5.15
N ILE A 292 16.25 4.90 3.98
CA ILE A 292 17.69 5.11 3.85
C ILE A 292 18.04 6.57 4.19
N SER A 293 17.35 7.53 3.55
CA SER A 293 17.64 8.94 3.76
C SER A 293 17.33 9.40 5.17
N ASP A 294 16.20 8.96 5.73
CA ASP A 294 15.78 9.35 7.08
C ASP A 294 16.60 8.68 8.19
N ALA A 295 17.23 7.55 7.89
CA ALA A 295 18.23 6.94 8.77
C ALA A 295 19.63 7.55 8.64
N GLY A 296 19.79 8.63 7.86
CA GLY A 296 21.08 9.32 7.67
C GLY A 296 21.97 8.71 6.60
N GLY A 297 21.46 7.82 5.74
CA GLY A 297 22.19 7.21 4.64
C GLY A 297 22.11 7.97 3.31
N ILE A 298 22.88 7.51 2.34
CA ILE A 298 22.80 7.91 0.93
C ILE A 298 22.43 6.68 0.10
N ASN A 299 21.25 6.68 -0.52
CA ASN A 299 20.89 5.63 -1.49
C ASN A 299 21.70 5.82 -2.78
N LEU A 300 22.58 4.87 -3.10
CA LEU A 300 23.42 4.89 -4.30
C LEU A 300 22.61 4.78 -5.60
N MET A 301 21.39 4.25 -5.51
CA MET A 301 20.50 4.03 -6.64
C MET A 301 19.37 5.06 -6.71
N ALA A 302 19.45 6.14 -5.91
CA ALA A 302 18.40 7.14 -5.82
C ALA A 302 17.95 7.68 -7.20
N ARG A 303 16.64 7.86 -7.33
CA ARG A 303 15.99 8.56 -8.43
C ARG A 303 15.09 9.66 -7.85
N PRO A 304 14.73 10.68 -8.64
CA PRO A 304 13.70 11.62 -8.22
C PRO A 304 12.40 10.90 -7.89
N GLU A 305 11.70 11.37 -6.87
CA GLU A 305 10.36 10.90 -6.54
C GLU A 305 9.40 11.13 -7.73
N ASP A 306 8.61 10.11 -8.04
CA ASP A 306 7.64 10.12 -9.14
C ASP A 306 6.52 9.12 -8.78
N PRO A 307 5.31 9.58 -8.42
CA PRO A 307 4.21 8.71 -8.00
C PRO A 307 3.68 7.82 -9.12
N ASP A 308 4.01 8.12 -10.38
CA ASP A 308 3.59 7.34 -11.54
C ASP A 308 4.61 6.24 -11.93
N ARG A 309 5.67 6.07 -11.13
CA ARG A 309 6.73 5.07 -11.36
C ARG A 309 6.92 4.14 -10.17
N ASP A 310 7.39 2.93 -10.48
CA ASP A 310 7.71 1.93 -9.47
C ASP A 310 8.80 2.40 -8.51
N SER A 311 8.71 1.95 -7.25
CA SER A 311 9.72 2.21 -6.22
C SER A 311 11.04 1.48 -6.49
N ALA A 312 11.04 0.50 -7.40
CA ALA A 312 12.20 -0.28 -7.80
C ALA A 312 12.42 -0.30 -9.31
N GLU A 313 13.68 -0.37 -9.73
CA GLU A 313 14.09 -0.47 -11.14
C GLU A 313 14.88 -1.76 -11.39
N THR A 314 14.67 -2.39 -12.55
CA THR A 314 15.56 -3.44 -13.03
C THR A 314 16.80 -2.82 -13.66
N VAL A 315 17.98 -3.21 -13.18
CA VAL A 315 19.27 -2.71 -13.67
C VAL A 315 20.22 -3.85 -14.04
N SER A 316 21.18 -3.58 -14.93
CA SER A 316 22.17 -4.58 -15.33
C SER A 316 23.25 -4.76 -14.27
N THR A 317 23.95 -5.89 -14.32
CA THR A 317 25.08 -6.15 -13.43
C THR A 317 26.20 -5.12 -13.61
N GLU A 318 26.48 -4.70 -14.85
CA GLU A 318 27.50 -3.69 -15.16
C GLU A 318 27.20 -2.33 -14.49
N ALA A 319 25.92 -1.97 -14.38
CA ALA A 319 25.50 -0.74 -13.72
C ALA A 319 25.70 -0.80 -12.20
N ILE A 320 25.57 -1.98 -11.59
CA ILE A 320 25.68 -2.16 -10.13
C ILE A 320 27.13 -2.37 -9.67
N LEU A 321 27.98 -2.98 -10.51
CA LEU A 321 29.38 -3.30 -10.16
C LEU A 321 30.16 -2.14 -9.51
N PRO A 322 30.21 -0.92 -10.09
CA PRO A 322 30.94 0.19 -9.46
C PRO A 322 30.31 0.61 -8.12
N LEU A 323 28.99 0.54 -8.00
CA LEU A 323 28.27 0.93 -6.79
C LEU A 323 28.47 -0.07 -5.65
N GLY A 324 28.64 -1.35 -5.97
CA GLY A 324 28.90 -2.40 -4.98
C GLY A 324 30.23 -2.23 -4.23
N ASP A 325 31.26 -1.67 -4.87
CA ASP A 325 32.53 -1.34 -4.20
C ASP A 325 32.42 -0.08 -3.32
N GLU A 326 31.55 0.86 -3.72
CA GLU A 326 31.30 2.09 -2.97
C GLU A 326 30.33 1.90 -1.78
N ALA A 327 29.55 0.82 -1.74
CA ALA A 327 28.53 0.59 -0.72
C ALA A 327 29.15 0.24 0.64
N ASP A 328 28.92 1.09 1.64
CA ASP A 328 29.26 0.81 3.04
C ASP A 328 28.28 -0.20 3.66
N VAL A 329 27.02 -0.18 3.22
CA VAL A 329 25.95 -1.07 3.67
C VAL A 329 25.20 -1.59 2.45
N TRP A 330 24.87 -2.88 2.48
CA TRP A 330 24.07 -3.52 1.44
C TRP A 330 22.80 -4.14 2.04
N LEU A 331 21.65 -3.65 1.59
CA LEU A 331 20.35 -4.22 1.88
C LEU A 331 19.89 -5.14 0.75
N ILE A 332 19.54 -6.37 1.12
CA ILE A 332 18.89 -7.34 0.26
C ILE A 332 17.39 -7.18 0.48
N GLY A 333 16.74 -6.63 -0.54
CA GLY A 333 15.29 -6.46 -0.56
C GLY A 333 14.59 -7.68 -1.13
N ASP A 334 13.34 -7.86 -0.72
CA ASP A 334 12.37 -8.80 -1.25
C ASP A 334 12.46 -10.25 -0.74
N ILE A 335 11.28 -10.80 -0.44
CA ILE A 335 11.10 -12.17 0.06
C ILE A 335 11.36 -13.24 -1.00
N HIS A 336 11.38 -12.84 -2.27
CA HIS A 336 11.71 -13.68 -3.42
C HIS A 336 13.16 -13.54 -3.83
N ALA A 337 13.97 -12.73 -3.13
CA ALA A 337 15.40 -12.70 -3.34
C ALA A 337 15.98 -14.10 -3.06
N VAL A 338 16.47 -14.74 -4.11
CA VAL A 338 17.11 -16.05 -4.02
C VAL A 338 18.62 -15.83 -3.98
N PRO A 339 19.36 -16.53 -3.10
CA PRO A 339 20.81 -16.52 -3.15
C PRO A 339 21.33 -16.83 -4.56
N PRO A 340 22.27 -16.03 -5.09
CA PRO A 340 22.86 -16.28 -6.39
C PRO A 340 23.59 -17.62 -6.39
N ARG A 341 23.44 -18.39 -7.48
CA ARG A 341 24.12 -19.71 -7.62
C ARG A 341 25.65 -19.58 -7.59
N ASN A 342 26.17 -18.46 -8.08
CA ASN A 342 27.59 -18.15 -8.08
C ASN A 342 27.77 -16.71 -7.57
N PRO A 343 28.23 -16.50 -6.32
CA PRO A 343 28.32 -15.18 -5.72
C PRO A 343 29.59 -14.41 -6.16
N ALA A 344 30.04 -14.58 -7.40
CA ALA A 344 31.31 -14.01 -7.88
C ALA A 344 31.27 -12.48 -7.93
N ILE A 345 30.11 -11.91 -8.27
CA ILE A 345 29.87 -10.47 -8.34
C ILE A 345 29.81 -9.89 -6.93
N GLU A 346 28.99 -10.52 -6.08
CA GLU A 346 28.68 -10.14 -4.70
C GLU A 346 29.93 -10.13 -3.83
N ARG A 347 30.85 -11.09 -4.05
CA ARG A 347 32.16 -11.13 -3.37
C ARG A 347 33.02 -9.89 -3.59
N GLY A 348 32.81 -9.19 -4.71
CA GLY A 348 33.51 -7.95 -5.02
C GLY A 348 33.02 -6.78 -4.16
N PHE A 349 31.79 -6.84 -3.64
CA PHE A 349 31.18 -5.69 -2.96
C PHE A 349 31.82 -5.47 -1.59
N ARG A 350 32.02 -4.19 -1.24
CA ARG A 350 32.67 -3.82 0.01
C ARG A 350 31.85 -4.27 1.23
N ALA A 351 30.55 -3.99 1.25
CA ALA A 351 29.65 -4.44 2.30
C ALA A 351 29.67 -5.96 2.51
N TRP A 352 29.84 -6.75 1.44
CA TRP A 352 29.97 -8.22 1.54
C TRP A 352 31.23 -8.64 2.28
N ARG A 353 32.36 -8.03 1.91
CA ARG A 353 33.68 -8.29 2.51
C ARG A 353 33.75 -7.82 3.96
N GLU A 354 33.07 -6.72 4.29
CA GLU A 354 33.06 -6.13 5.64
C GLU A 354 31.94 -6.66 6.54
N GLY A 355 31.03 -7.49 6.01
CA GLY A 355 29.93 -8.08 6.79
C GLY A 355 28.80 -7.10 7.14
N ARG A 356 28.62 -6.05 6.34
CA ARG A 356 27.54 -5.04 6.51
C ARG A 356 26.36 -5.32 5.59
N LEU A 357 25.88 -6.56 5.64
CA LEU A 357 24.74 -7.06 4.86
C LEU A 357 23.51 -7.26 5.73
N TYR A 358 22.35 -6.84 5.22
CA TYR A 358 21.09 -7.04 5.91
C TYR A 358 19.99 -7.46 4.93
N GLY A 359 19.19 -8.46 5.31
CA GLY A 359 17.95 -8.79 4.61
C GLY A 359 16.74 -8.16 5.28
N ASN A 360 15.68 -7.84 4.54
CA ASN A 360 14.40 -7.36 5.11
C ASN A 360 13.50 -8.51 5.66
N THR A 361 14.13 -9.62 6.05
CA THR A 361 13.50 -10.89 6.47
C THR A 361 13.68 -11.17 7.97
N GLY A 362 13.81 -10.13 8.80
CA GLY A 362 14.00 -10.27 10.25
C GLY A 362 12.81 -10.91 10.97
N ARG A 363 11.59 -10.67 10.50
CA ARG A 363 10.34 -11.21 11.08
C ARG A 363 9.54 -12.00 10.05
N VAL A 364 9.78 -13.30 10.05
CA VAL A 364 9.16 -14.25 9.12
C VAL A 364 8.66 -15.47 9.88
N ALA A 365 7.43 -15.88 9.60
CA ALA A 365 6.90 -17.18 10.00
C ALA A 365 7.00 -18.14 8.81
N ALA A 366 8.19 -18.74 8.63
CA ALA A 366 8.54 -19.52 7.43
C ALA A 366 7.56 -20.67 7.15
N ASN A 367 7.14 -21.40 8.19
CA ASN A 367 6.18 -22.51 8.08
C ASN A 367 4.79 -22.06 7.60
N ALA A 368 4.49 -20.77 7.72
CA ALA A 368 3.23 -20.15 7.31
C ALA A 368 3.35 -19.36 6.00
N ASN A 369 4.57 -19.23 5.44
CA ASN A 369 4.85 -18.33 4.33
C ASN A 369 4.34 -16.89 4.60
N ALA A 370 4.51 -16.42 5.84
CA ALA A 370 4.04 -15.11 6.29
C ALA A 370 5.23 -14.22 6.65
N TYR A 371 5.21 -12.98 6.15
CA TYR A 371 6.30 -12.02 6.26
C TYR A 371 5.75 -10.72 6.86
N ASP A 372 6.25 -10.33 8.02
CA ASP A 372 5.75 -9.15 8.75
C ASP A 372 6.12 -7.83 8.06
N TRP A 373 7.08 -7.88 7.12
CA TRP A 373 7.48 -6.75 6.27
C TRP A 373 6.32 -6.18 5.45
N TYR A 374 5.35 -7.00 5.05
CA TYR A 374 4.17 -6.56 4.30
C TYR A 374 2.93 -6.36 5.20
N GLN A 375 3.14 -6.36 6.53
CA GLN A 375 2.06 -6.28 7.52
C GLN A 375 2.40 -5.21 8.55
N THR A 376 2.98 -5.58 9.69
CA THR A 376 3.23 -4.64 10.79
C THR A 376 4.20 -3.52 10.41
N ALA A 377 5.14 -3.75 9.48
CA ALA A 377 6.08 -2.73 9.03
C ALA A 377 5.40 -1.47 8.46
N LEU A 378 4.21 -1.62 7.86
CA LEU A 378 3.44 -0.49 7.32
C LEU A 378 2.78 0.33 8.43
N VAL A 379 2.42 -0.31 9.53
CA VAL A 379 1.74 0.33 10.67
C VAL A 379 2.73 0.89 11.68
N ARG A 380 3.92 0.26 11.78
CA ARG A 380 5.03 0.62 12.66
C ARG A 380 6.30 0.91 11.88
N PRO A 381 6.29 1.93 10.99
CA PRO A 381 7.48 2.31 10.25
C PRO A 381 8.57 2.88 11.17
N ASP A 382 8.22 3.33 12.37
CA ASP A 382 9.18 3.72 13.41
C ASP A 382 10.10 2.56 13.82
N TRP A 383 9.60 1.33 13.85
CA TRP A 383 10.40 0.14 14.11
C TRP A 383 11.32 -0.21 12.95
N VAL A 384 10.84 -0.02 11.72
CA VAL A 384 11.66 -0.22 10.52
C VAL A 384 12.77 0.83 10.47
N LEU A 385 12.45 2.10 10.69
CA LEU A 385 13.44 3.16 10.71
C LEU A 385 14.49 2.95 11.82
N SER A 386 14.09 2.48 13.00
CA SER A 386 15.03 2.15 14.09
C SER A 386 16.08 1.12 13.63
N ASP A 387 15.66 0.07 12.92
CA ASP A 387 16.57 -0.92 12.34
C ASP A 387 17.51 -0.30 11.29
N PHE A 388 17.01 0.59 10.43
CA PHE A 388 17.85 1.28 9.45
C PHE A 388 18.87 2.18 10.16
N VAL A 389 18.46 2.96 11.15
CA VAL A 389 19.38 3.77 11.97
C VAL A 389 20.45 2.88 12.60
N LYS A 390 20.07 1.71 13.14
CA LYS A 390 21.04 0.75 13.69
C LYS A 390 22.00 0.18 12.65
N ALA A 391 21.52 -0.17 11.46
CA ALA A 391 22.36 -0.73 10.39
C ALA A 391 23.40 0.29 9.88
N LEU A 392 23.01 1.57 9.82
CA LEU A 392 23.83 2.66 9.34
C LEU A 392 24.75 3.23 10.45
N HIS A 393 24.24 3.31 11.67
CA HIS A 393 24.87 3.91 12.85
C HIS A 393 24.68 3.00 14.09
N PRO A 394 25.45 1.89 14.21
CA PRO A 394 25.23 0.88 15.24
C PRO A 394 25.24 1.38 16.69
N ASP A 395 25.96 2.47 16.96
CA ASP A 395 26.12 3.04 18.30
C ASP A 395 24.91 3.90 18.77
N LEU A 396 23.89 4.10 17.92
CA LEU A 396 22.73 4.95 18.25
C LEU A 396 21.51 4.17 18.76
N VAL A 397 21.41 2.88 18.42
CA VAL A 397 20.22 2.08 18.72
C VAL A 397 20.66 0.74 19.31
N ASP A 398 20.38 0.56 20.60
CA ASP A 398 20.69 -0.68 21.32
C ASP A 398 19.64 -1.78 21.07
N GLU A 399 18.42 -1.40 20.68
CA GLU A 399 17.29 -2.30 20.40
C GLU A 399 17.69 -3.40 19.40
N PRO A 400 17.28 -4.67 19.60
CA PRO A 400 17.56 -5.71 18.62
C PRO A 400 16.85 -5.42 17.31
N PHE A 401 17.48 -5.81 16.21
CA PHE A 401 16.86 -5.75 14.89
C PHE A 401 15.52 -6.51 14.86
N ARG A 402 14.51 -5.92 14.22
CA ARG A 402 13.17 -6.49 14.09
C ARG A 402 12.88 -6.92 12.66
N PHE A 403 12.93 -5.99 11.73
CA PHE A 403 12.60 -6.17 10.31
C PHE A 403 13.83 -6.40 9.45
N LEU A 404 14.94 -5.73 9.76
CA LEU A 404 16.23 -6.08 9.16
C LEU A 404 16.82 -7.31 9.86
N LYS A 405 17.59 -8.08 9.11
CA LYS A 405 18.31 -9.26 9.60
C LYS A 405 19.76 -9.13 9.17
N PRO A 406 20.71 -8.91 10.10
CA PRO A 406 22.13 -8.99 9.77
C PRO A 406 22.45 -10.37 9.20
N LEU A 407 23.13 -10.42 8.07
CA LEU A 407 23.59 -11.67 7.47
C LEU A 407 25.03 -11.96 7.87
N PRO A 408 25.41 -13.24 8.01
CA PRO A 408 26.79 -13.60 8.26
C PRO A 408 27.71 -13.04 7.17
N GLN A 409 28.88 -12.56 7.57
CA GLN A 409 29.89 -12.07 6.64
C GLN A 409 30.15 -13.10 5.54
N GLY A 410 30.09 -12.64 4.29
CA GLY A 410 30.31 -13.48 3.13
C GLY A 410 29.20 -14.47 2.79
N GLN A 411 27.96 -14.27 3.28
CA GLN A 411 26.82 -15.13 2.98
C GLN A 411 25.59 -14.35 2.53
N TYR A 412 24.99 -14.83 1.44
CA TYR A 412 23.66 -14.45 0.96
C TYR A 412 22.73 -15.58 1.40
N GLN A 413 21.91 -15.39 2.45
CA GLN A 413 21.04 -16.42 3.01
C GLN A 413 19.57 -16.09 2.81
#